data_AF-A0A095CGU2-F1
#
_entry.id   AF-A0A095CGU2-F1
#
_cell.length_a   1.000
_cell.length_b   1.000
_cell.length_c   1.000
_cell.angle_alpha   90.00
_cell.angle_beta   90.00
_cell.angle_gamma   90.00
#
_symmetry.space_group_name_H-M   'P 1'
#
loop_
_entity.id
_entity.type
_entity.pdbx_description
1 polymer ?
#
loop_
_entity_poly.entity_id
_entity_poly.type
_entity_poly.pdbx_seq_one_letter_code
_entity_poly.pdbx_strand_id
1 'polypeptide(L)'
;MNVGEEIPARCLGETGALSFKKPTEQDFRDTQELEASLAQLNIFETQEEISQRREALVRLQEISNAWIRQKALEQNLPAHVANSTTGKIFTFGSYRLGVNFRGADIDSLLVVPRFITREEFFSDFQTVLAENSNVEDLHAVVDAFVPVLKMKFMGVEVCNTSASHNTQ
;
A
#
# COMPACT_ATOMS: atom_id res chain seq x y z
N MET A 1 -47.90 16.93 10.41
CA MET A 1 -47.38 15.64 9.91
C MET A 1 -46.75 15.91 8.56
N ASN A 2 -45.41 15.98 8.48
CA ASN A 2 -44.71 16.13 7.21
C ASN A 2 -44.12 14.76 6.87
N VAL A 3 -44.71 14.17 5.84
CA VAL A 3 -44.27 12.96 5.15
C VAL A 3 -43.24 13.41 4.11
N GLY A 4 -42.02 12.88 4.15
CA GLY A 4 -41.05 13.09 3.06
C GLY A 4 -39.58 13.23 3.43
N GLU A 5 -39.04 12.37 4.30
CA GLU A 5 -37.61 12.03 4.19
C GLU A 5 -37.54 10.58 3.75
N GLU A 6 -37.25 10.36 2.45
CA GLU A 6 -36.94 9.05 1.91
C GLU A 6 -35.79 8.43 2.71
N ILE A 7 -36.02 7.23 3.24
CA ILE A 7 -34.98 6.42 3.87
C ILE A 7 -33.85 6.24 2.84
N PRO A 8 -32.59 6.63 3.14
CA PRO A 8 -31.51 6.43 2.20
C PRO A 8 -31.38 4.94 1.88
N ALA A 9 -31.48 4.58 0.60
CA ALA A 9 -31.63 3.22 0.09
C ALA A 9 -30.43 2.28 0.35
N ARG A 10 -29.46 2.65 1.20
CA ARG A 10 -28.24 1.89 1.41
C ARG A 10 -27.82 1.87 2.87
N CYS A 11 -28.01 0.71 3.50
CA CYS A 11 -27.40 0.39 4.78
C CYS A 11 -25.88 0.20 4.56
N LEU A 12 -25.05 0.98 5.26
CA LEU A 12 -23.58 0.89 5.20
C LEU A 12 -23.02 0.06 6.36
N GLY A 13 -23.71 -1.04 6.70
CA GLY A 13 -23.38 -1.95 7.80
C GLY A 13 -24.48 -2.99 8.02
N GLU A 14 -24.29 -3.87 9.01
CA GLU A 14 -25.25 -4.95 9.32
C GLU A 14 -26.57 -4.44 9.91
N THR A 15 -26.54 -3.28 10.57
CA THR A 15 -27.72 -2.63 11.17
C THR A 15 -27.90 -1.21 10.66
N GLY A 16 -29.13 -0.70 10.73
CA GLY A 16 -29.44 0.69 10.36
C GLY A 16 -28.70 1.73 11.22
N ALA A 17 -28.60 2.96 10.71
CA ALA A 17 -27.95 4.05 11.42
C ALA A 17 -28.66 4.39 12.73
N LEU A 18 -27.89 4.70 13.78
CA LEU A 18 -28.43 5.15 15.07
C LEU A 18 -29.06 6.54 14.99
N SER A 19 -28.53 7.42 14.14
CA SER A 19 -29.00 8.79 13.95
C SER A 19 -28.65 9.26 12.56
N PHE A 20 -29.60 9.96 11.91
CA PHE A 20 -29.39 10.67 10.66
C PHE A 20 -29.29 12.20 10.86
N LYS A 21 -29.19 12.66 12.12
CA LYS A 21 -29.04 14.09 12.43
C LYS A 21 -27.75 14.62 11.80
N LYS A 22 -27.85 15.76 11.13
CA LYS A 22 -26.71 16.47 10.56
C LYS A 22 -25.93 17.21 11.67
N PRO A 23 -24.64 17.52 11.45
CA PRO A 23 -23.85 18.33 12.37
C PRO A 23 -24.49 19.71 12.61
N THR A 24 -24.38 20.19 13.83
CA THR A 24 -24.75 21.55 14.26
C THR A 24 -23.63 22.55 13.98
N GLU A 25 -23.92 23.84 14.10
CA GLU A 25 -22.88 24.88 14.00
C GLU A 25 -21.76 24.71 15.04
N GLN A 26 -22.09 24.20 16.24
CA GLN A 26 -21.08 23.93 17.26
C GLN A 26 -20.16 22.78 16.84
N ASP A 27 -20.71 21.70 16.28
CA ASP A 27 -19.90 20.56 15.79
C ASP A 27 -18.89 20.99 14.72
N PHE A 28 -19.26 21.94 13.85
CA PHE A 28 -18.35 22.50 12.85
C PHE A 28 -17.23 23.35 13.47
N ARG A 29 -17.50 24.06 14.57
CA ARG A 29 -16.47 24.82 15.30
C ARG A 29 -15.50 23.87 16.00
N ASP A 30 -16.03 22.87 16.69
CA ASP A 30 -15.24 21.86 17.40
C ASP A 30 -14.36 21.06 16.42
N THR A 31 -14.87 20.76 15.22
CA THR A 31 -14.09 20.11 14.16
C THR A 31 -12.90 20.97 13.71
N GLN A 32 -13.09 22.28 13.53
CA GLN A 32 -12.01 23.19 13.16
C GLN A 32 -10.95 23.32 14.26
N GLU A 33 -11.37 23.35 15.53
CA GLU A 33 -10.45 23.38 16.68
C GLU A 33 -9.64 22.08 16.80
N LEU A 34 -10.27 20.94 16.52
CA LEU A 34 -9.59 19.64 16.45
C LEU A 34 -8.54 19.63 15.33
N GLU A 35 -8.90 20.03 14.11
CA GLU A 35 -7.98 20.10 12.97
C GLU A 35 -6.79 21.02 13.27
N ALA A 36 -7.05 22.20 13.85
CA ALA A 36 -6.00 23.13 14.25
C ALA A 36 -5.06 22.54 15.31
N SER A 37 -5.60 21.80 16.27
CA SER A 37 -4.82 21.13 17.31
C SER A 37 -3.94 20.03 16.72
N LEU A 38 -4.48 19.22 15.80
CA LEU A 38 -3.72 18.17 15.11
C LEU A 38 -2.61 18.76 14.23
N ALA A 39 -2.87 19.88 13.54
CA ALA A 39 -1.87 20.57 12.74
C ALA A 39 -0.68 21.06 13.59
N GLN A 40 -0.93 21.53 14.82
CA GLN A 40 0.12 21.98 15.75
C GLN A 40 1.04 20.84 16.22
N LEU A 41 0.56 19.59 16.20
CA LEU A 41 1.38 18.43 16.56
C LEU A 41 2.36 18.02 15.45
N ASN A 42 2.29 18.63 14.26
CA ASN A 42 3.13 18.33 13.09
C ASN A 42 3.13 16.83 12.72
N ILE A 43 1.97 16.19 12.82
CA ILE A 43 1.79 14.74 12.58
C ILE A 43 1.45 14.41 11.12
N PHE A 44 1.06 15.41 10.31
CA PHE A 44 0.70 15.24 8.91
C PHE A 44 1.92 15.38 8.00
N GLU A 45 1.91 14.62 6.91
CA GLU A 45 3.00 14.62 5.94
C GLU A 45 3.10 15.93 5.16
N THR A 46 4.31 16.34 4.83
CA THR A 46 4.53 17.44 3.89
C THR A 46 4.33 16.97 2.46
N GLN A 47 4.18 17.92 1.54
CA GLN A 47 4.02 17.62 0.12
C GLN A 47 5.25 16.90 -0.46
N GLU A 48 6.44 17.21 0.07
CA GLU A 48 7.70 16.58 -0.29
C GLU A 48 7.74 15.12 0.17
N GLU A 49 7.34 14.83 1.42
CA GLU A 49 7.26 13.46 1.94
C GLU A 49 6.26 12.63 1.14
N ILE A 50 5.07 13.18 0.84
CA ILE A 50 4.07 12.53 -0.01
C ILE A 50 4.64 12.22 -1.40
N SER A 51 5.39 13.16 -1.98
CA SER A 51 6.02 12.99 -3.30
C SER A 51 7.10 11.91 -3.26
N GLN A 52 7.95 11.92 -2.23
CA GLN A 52 9.03 10.95 -2.03
C GLN A 52 8.46 9.52 -1.90
N ARG A 53 7.39 9.34 -1.12
CA ARG A 53 6.69 8.06 -1.00
C ARG A 53 6.12 7.56 -2.32
N ARG A 54 5.52 8.46 -3.10
CA ARG A 54 4.99 8.13 -4.42
C ARG A 54 6.12 7.71 -5.36
N GLU A 55 7.23 8.43 -5.35
CA GLU A 55 8.39 8.08 -6.17
C GLU A 55 8.98 6.72 -5.77
N ALA A 56 9.14 6.46 -4.47
CA ALA A 56 9.59 5.17 -3.96
C ALA A 56 8.69 4.02 -4.45
N LEU A 57 7.37 4.18 -4.44
CA LEU A 57 6.44 3.17 -4.97
C LEU A 57 6.59 2.94 -6.49
N VAL A 58 6.77 4.01 -7.27
CA VAL A 58 7.00 3.91 -8.73
C VAL A 58 8.30 3.17 -9.01
N ARG A 59 9.39 3.53 -8.33
CA ARG A 59 10.70 2.88 -8.49
C ARG A 59 10.67 1.42 -8.05
N LEU A 60 9.98 1.11 -6.95
CA LEU A 60 9.82 -0.25 -6.49
C LEU A 60 9.01 -1.10 -7.49
N GLN A 61 8.00 -0.51 -8.13
CA GLN A 61 7.23 -1.15 -9.20
C GLN A 61 8.09 -1.43 -10.44
N GLU A 62 9.00 -0.53 -10.81
CA GLU A 62 9.97 -0.72 -11.90
C GLU A 62 10.92 -1.90 -11.60
N ILE A 63 11.51 -1.93 -10.40
CA ILE A 63 12.40 -3.02 -9.94
C ILE A 63 11.65 -4.36 -9.97
N SER A 64 10.42 -4.38 -9.42
CA SER A 64 9.57 -5.56 -9.39
C SER A 64 9.28 -6.09 -10.79
N ASN A 65 8.93 -5.21 -11.74
CA ASN A 65 8.66 -5.61 -13.12
C ASN A 65 9.89 -6.11 -13.85
N ALA A 66 11.07 -5.52 -13.61
CA ALA A 66 12.33 -5.99 -14.18
C ALA A 66 12.66 -7.41 -13.69
N TRP A 67 12.53 -7.67 -12.38
CA TRP A 67 12.70 -8.99 -11.81
C TRP A 67 11.69 -10.01 -12.37
N ILE A 68 10.40 -9.67 -12.41
CA ILE A 68 9.35 -10.54 -12.95
C ILE A 68 9.61 -10.90 -14.41
N ARG A 69 10.06 -9.94 -15.22
CA ARG A 69 10.46 -10.18 -16.61
C ARG A 69 11.63 -11.17 -16.70
N GLN A 70 12.62 -11.06 -15.82
CA GLN A 70 13.72 -12.03 -15.76
C GLN A 70 13.19 -13.43 -15.43
N LYS A 71 12.35 -13.57 -14.39
CA LYS A 71 11.73 -14.85 -14.03
C LYS A 71 10.89 -15.43 -15.18
N ALA A 72 10.19 -14.58 -15.93
CA ALA A 72 9.43 -15.01 -17.11
C ALA A 72 10.34 -15.61 -18.21
N LEU A 73 11.53 -15.03 -18.43
CA LEU A 73 12.51 -15.56 -19.39
C LEU A 73 13.12 -16.89 -18.90
N GLU A 74 13.37 -17.04 -17.60
CA GLU A 74 13.83 -18.30 -16.99
C GLU A 74 12.82 -19.44 -17.16
N GLN A 75 11.53 -19.12 -17.22
CA GLN A 75 10.45 -20.05 -17.56
C GLN A 75 10.35 -20.37 -19.06
N ASN A 76 11.32 -19.94 -19.87
CA ASN A 76 11.34 -20.09 -21.33
C ASN A 76 10.11 -19.50 -22.03
N LEU A 77 9.48 -18.46 -21.45
CA LEU A 77 8.40 -17.76 -22.12
C LEU A 77 8.94 -16.99 -23.33
N PRO A 78 8.19 -16.91 -24.44
CA PRO A 78 8.59 -16.11 -25.59
C PRO A 78 8.86 -14.66 -25.19
N ALA A 79 9.89 -14.03 -25.77
CA ALA A 79 10.33 -12.68 -25.37
C ALA A 79 9.19 -11.64 -25.36
N HIS A 80 8.24 -11.73 -26.30
CA HIS A 80 7.09 -10.83 -26.34
C HIS A 80 6.12 -11.04 -25.15
N VAL A 81 5.96 -12.28 -24.69
CA VAL A 81 5.16 -12.62 -23.49
C VAL A 81 5.90 -12.19 -22.23
N ALA A 82 7.21 -12.45 -22.15
CA ALA A 82 8.01 -12.01 -21.01
C ALA A 82 7.99 -10.49 -20.84
N ASN A 83 8.05 -9.73 -21.95
CA ASN A 83 7.97 -8.26 -21.94
C ASN A 83 6.59 -7.73 -21.51
N SER A 84 5.50 -8.48 -21.74
CA SER A 84 4.16 -8.10 -21.29
C SER A 84 3.81 -8.66 -19.91
N THR A 85 4.63 -9.55 -19.36
CA THR A 85 4.44 -10.14 -18.03
C THR A 85 4.94 -9.18 -16.97
N THR A 86 4.02 -8.65 -16.17
CA THR A 86 4.31 -7.68 -15.10
C THR A 86 3.66 -8.10 -13.79
N GLY A 87 4.10 -7.47 -12.70
CA GLY A 87 3.42 -7.53 -11.42
C GLY A 87 2.82 -6.18 -11.07
N LYS A 88 2.13 -6.12 -9.93
CA LYS A 88 1.53 -4.88 -9.47
C LYS A 88 1.67 -4.73 -7.97
N ILE A 89 2.19 -3.57 -7.56
CA ILE A 89 2.21 -3.16 -6.17
C ILE A 89 0.87 -2.52 -5.83
N PHE A 90 0.27 -3.00 -4.75
CA PHE A 90 -0.90 -2.42 -4.13
C PHE A 90 -0.50 -1.91 -2.75
N THR A 91 -0.95 -0.72 -2.40
CA THR A 91 -0.84 -0.24 -1.03
C THR A 91 -2.09 -0.59 -0.25
N PHE A 92 -1.90 -0.87 1.04
CA PHE A 92 -2.99 -1.04 2.01
C PHE A 92 -2.63 -0.29 3.29
N GLY A 93 -3.36 -0.55 4.38
CA GLY A 93 -3.09 0.09 5.67
C GLY A 93 -3.36 1.61 5.66
N SER A 94 -2.75 2.30 6.62
CA SER A 94 -2.97 3.73 6.87
C SER A 94 -2.60 4.60 5.68
N TYR A 95 -1.51 4.27 4.98
CA TYR A 95 -1.07 4.99 3.77
C TYR A 95 -2.14 4.96 2.68
N ARG A 96 -2.77 3.80 2.45
CA ARG A 96 -3.84 3.68 1.46
C ARG A 96 -5.09 4.46 1.83
N LEU A 97 -5.37 4.58 3.13
CA LEU A 97 -6.52 5.30 3.66
C LEU A 97 -6.30 6.82 3.74
N GLY A 98 -5.07 7.29 3.57
CA GLY A 98 -4.71 8.72 3.65
C GLY A 98 -4.72 9.26 5.08
N VAL A 99 -4.54 8.39 6.08
CA VAL A 99 -4.54 8.75 7.51
C VAL A 99 -3.22 8.38 8.19
N ASN A 100 -2.17 8.12 7.40
CA ASN A 100 -0.85 7.85 7.93
C ASN A 100 -0.20 9.13 8.50
N PHE A 101 0.49 8.97 9.61
CA PHE A 101 1.32 10.04 10.16
C PHE A 101 2.70 10.07 9.50
N ARG A 102 3.41 11.18 9.71
CA ARG A 102 4.82 11.31 9.34
C ARG A 102 5.63 10.15 9.88
N GLY A 103 6.54 9.63 9.06
CA GLY A 103 7.42 8.52 9.42
C GLY A 103 6.75 7.14 9.51
N ALA A 104 5.43 7.02 9.31
CA ALA A 104 4.78 5.71 9.27
C ALA A 104 5.20 4.88 8.04
N ASP A 105 5.20 3.56 8.13
CA ASP A 105 5.54 2.67 7.03
C ASP A 105 4.53 2.75 5.88
N ILE A 106 4.98 2.39 4.67
CA ILE A 106 4.09 2.01 3.58
C ILE A 106 3.88 0.50 3.61
N ASP A 107 2.64 0.11 3.93
CA ASP A 107 2.18 -1.26 3.74
C ASP A 107 1.88 -1.54 2.27
N SER A 108 2.57 -2.52 1.70
CA SER A 108 2.49 -2.86 0.28
C SER A 108 2.39 -4.37 0.04
N LEU A 109 1.67 -4.72 -1.02
CA LEU A 109 1.48 -6.07 -1.54
C LEU A 109 1.93 -6.10 -2.99
N LEU A 110 3.00 -6.82 -3.29
CA LEU A 110 3.39 -7.15 -4.65
C LEU A 110 2.61 -8.40 -5.13
N VAL A 111 1.70 -8.18 -6.08
CA VAL A 111 1.02 -9.27 -6.78
C VAL A 111 1.87 -9.70 -7.98
N VAL A 112 2.24 -10.97 -8.01
CA VAL A 112 3.12 -11.57 -9.02
C VAL A 112 2.40 -12.66 -9.84
N PRO A 113 2.89 -12.98 -11.05
CA PRO A 113 2.43 -14.14 -11.81
C PRO A 113 2.56 -15.46 -11.04
N ARG A 114 1.70 -16.42 -11.35
CA ARG A 114 1.62 -17.71 -10.65
C ARG A 114 2.91 -18.54 -10.62
N PHE A 115 3.79 -18.35 -11.60
CA PHE A 115 5.02 -19.12 -11.72
C PHE A 115 6.13 -18.61 -10.78
N ILE A 116 5.90 -17.47 -10.12
CA ILE A 116 6.79 -16.94 -9.09
C ILE A 116 6.30 -17.42 -7.74
N THR A 117 7.18 -18.11 -7.04
CA THR A 117 6.92 -18.71 -5.73
C THR A 117 7.19 -17.73 -4.60
N ARG A 118 6.71 -18.08 -3.41
CA ARG A 118 6.99 -17.31 -2.20
C ARG A 118 8.48 -17.37 -1.86
N GLU A 119 9.09 -18.52 -2.06
CA GLU A 119 10.50 -18.78 -1.82
C GLU A 119 11.36 -17.85 -2.70
N GLU A 120 11.06 -17.74 -3.99
CA GLU A 120 11.76 -16.83 -4.90
C GLU A 120 11.58 -15.34 -4.54
N PHE A 121 10.46 -14.97 -3.93
CA PHE A 121 10.28 -13.62 -3.40
C PHE A 121 11.19 -13.34 -2.20
N PHE A 122 11.36 -14.31 -1.28
CA PHE A 122 12.24 -14.15 -0.12
C PHE A 122 13.71 -14.52 -0.40
N SER A 123 14.04 -15.11 -1.55
CA SER A 123 15.43 -15.36 -1.97
C SER A 123 15.88 -14.40 -3.07
N ASP A 124 15.32 -14.55 -4.27
CA ASP A 124 15.81 -13.91 -5.48
C ASP A 124 15.46 -12.43 -5.47
N PHE A 125 14.20 -12.09 -5.16
CA PHE A 125 13.77 -10.70 -5.12
C PHE A 125 14.44 -9.93 -3.97
N GLN A 126 14.65 -10.57 -2.81
CA GLN A 126 15.44 -9.97 -1.73
C GLN A 126 16.87 -9.66 -2.21
N THR A 127 17.49 -10.54 -3.00
CA THR A 127 18.83 -10.30 -3.58
C THR A 127 18.80 -9.12 -4.55
N VAL A 128 17.80 -9.07 -5.45
CA VAL A 128 17.62 -7.94 -6.38
C VAL A 128 17.46 -6.60 -5.64
N LEU A 129 16.72 -6.59 -4.53
CA LEU A 129 16.57 -5.39 -3.70
C LEU A 129 17.88 -5.01 -3.01
N ALA A 130 18.64 -5.99 -2.50
CA ALA A 130 19.92 -5.76 -1.82
C ALA A 130 21.00 -5.16 -2.75
N GLU A 131 20.92 -5.40 -4.06
CA GLU A 131 21.84 -4.83 -5.06
C GLU A 131 21.53 -3.36 -5.39
N ASN A 132 20.35 -2.86 -5.01
CA ASN A 132 19.96 -1.47 -5.26
C ASN A 132 20.53 -0.53 -4.19
N SER A 133 21.33 0.45 -4.60
CA SER A 133 21.99 1.40 -3.67
C SER A 133 21.03 2.28 -2.86
N ASN A 134 19.74 2.35 -3.24
CA ASN A 134 18.73 3.11 -2.50
C ASN A 134 17.98 2.27 -1.45
N VAL A 135 18.32 0.99 -1.31
CA VAL A 135 17.74 0.09 -0.30
C VAL A 135 18.67 0.03 0.90
N GLU A 136 18.11 0.33 2.07
CA GLU A 136 18.74 0.26 3.39
C GLU A 136 17.92 -0.70 4.28
N ASP A 137 18.54 -1.24 5.32
CA ASP A 137 17.88 -2.03 6.38
C ASP A 137 16.98 -3.19 5.90
N LEU A 138 17.33 -3.80 4.76
CA LEU A 138 16.57 -4.89 4.16
C LEU A 138 16.65 -6.18 4.99
N HIS A 139 15.51 -6.68 5.44
CA HIS A 139 15.42 -7.96 6.14
C HIS A 139 14.07 -8.66 5.89
N ALA A 140 14.11 -10.00 5.85
CA ALA A 140 12.95 -10.85 5.70
C ALA A 140 12.45 -11.35 7.05
N VAL A 141 11.14 -11.33 7.26
CA VAL A 141 10.47 -11.96 8.41
C VAL A 141 9.61 -13.10 7.86
N VAL A 142 10.20 -14.28 7.71
CA VAL A 142 9.55 -15.43 7.06
C VAL A 142 8.66 -16.26 7.98
N ASP A 143 8.89 -16.20 9.30
CA ASP A 143 8.18 -17.01 10.30
C ASP A 143 6.91 -16.33 10.88
N ALA A 144 6.57 -15.14 10.39
CA ALA A 144 5.35 -14.44 10.79
C ALA A 144 4.09 -15.10 10.21
N PHE A 145 2.92 -14.76 10.74
CA PHE A 145 1.63 -15.21 10.18
C PHE A 145 1.44 -14.74 8.73
N VAL A 146 1.82 -13.50 8.43
CA VAL A 146 1.99 -12.98 7.07
C VAL A 146 3.45 -12.61 6.87
N PRO A 147 4.22 -13.47 6.19
CA PRO A 147 5.62 -13.17 5.91
C PRO A 147 5.81 -11.90 5.06
N VAL A 148 6.85 -11.13 5.40
CA VAL A 148 7.06 -9.77 4.90
C VAL A 148 8.54 -9.46 4.69
N LEU A 149 8.88 -8.73 3.63
CA LEU A 149 10.16 -8.06 3.45
C LEU A 149 10.05 -6.64 3.97
N LYS A 150 10.92 -6.28 4.91
CA LYS A 150 11.01 -4.92 5.46
C LYS A 150 12.27 -4.26 4.96
N MET A 151 12.16 -2.99 4.59
CA MET A 151 13.29 -2.20 4.12
C MET A 151 13.01 -0.71 4.28
N LYS A 152 14.08 0.07 4.21
CA LYS A 152 14.03 1.50 3.98
C LYS A 152 14.46 1.78 2.55
N PHE A 153 13.53 2.21 1.70
CA PHE A 153 13.79 2.45 0.28
C PHE A 153 13.67 3.94 -0.04
N MET A 154 14.74 4.54 -0.55
CA MET A 154 14.81 5.99 -0.83
C MET A 154 14.44 6.85 0.40
N GLY A 155 14.80 6.40 1.61
CA GLY A 155 14.46 7.09 2.86
C GLY A 155 13.07 6.78 3.44
N VAL A 156 12.27 5.93 2.78
CA VAL A 156 10.90 5.59 3.19
C VAL A 156 10.85 4.16 3.72
N GLU A 157 10.26 3.94 4.89
CA GLU A 157 10.01 2.60 5.42
C GLU A 157 8.90 1.90 4.62
N VAL A 158 9.19 0.69 4.13
CA VAL A 158 8.28 -0.12 3.31
C VAL A 158 8.22 -1.54 3.86
N CYS A 159 6.99 -1.98 4.16
CA CYS A 159 6.66 -3.37 4.43
C CYS A 159 6.05 -3.99 3.15
N ASN A 160 6.76 -4.92 2.52
CA ASN A 160 6.36 -5.54 1.26
C ASN A 160 6.03 -7.02 1.47
N THR A 161 4.78 -7.37 1.21
CA THR A 161 4.27 -8.75 1.19
C THR A 161 4.05 -9.19 -0.25
N SER A 162 4.02 -10.49 -0.52
CA SER A 162 3.75 -11.01 -1.87
C SER A 162 2.53 -11.92 -1.91
N ALA A 163 1.85 -11.90 -3.06
CA ALA A 163 0.82 -12.86 -3.41
C ALA A 163 0.96 -13.27 -4.87
N SER A 164 0.90 -14.56 -5.16
CA SER A 164 0.84 -15.07 -6.52
C SER A 164 -0.62 -15.18 -6.98
N HIS A 165 -0.93 -14.67 -8.17
CA HIS A 165 -2.28 -14.71 -8.70
C HIS A 165 -2.59 -16.08 -9.31
N ASN A 166 -3.35 -16.91 -8.60
CA ASN A 166 -3.90 -18.15 -9.11
C ASN A 166 -5.27 -17.88 -9.75
N THR A 167 -5.34 -17.74 -11.07
CA THR A 167 -6.62 -17.94 -11.78
C THR A 167 -6.91 -19.44 -11.83
N GLN A 168 -7.99 -19.87 -11.17
CA GLN A 168 -8.61 -21.18 -11.39
C GLN A 168 -9.23 -21.24 -12.80
#